data_AF-A0A1E7L3S9-F1
#
_entry.id   AF-A0A1E7L3S9-F1
#
_cell.length_a   1.000
_cell.length_b   1.000
_cell.length_c   1.000
_cell.angle_alpha   90.00
_cell.angle_beta   90.00
_cell.angle_gamma   90.00
#
_symmetry.space_group_name_H-M   'P 1'
#
loop_
_entity.id
_entity.type
_entity.pdbx_description
1 polymer ?
#
loop_
_entity_poly.entity_id
_entity_poly.type
_entity_poly.pdbx_seq_one_letter_code
_entity_poly.pdbx_strand_id
1 'polypeptide(L)' 'MTADSETGPDAADDDRRERYATALYATLGFSAERHPWASLSPARREVWYTRADAVIAVADEEIAEALRTSR' A
#
# COMPACT_ATOMS: atom_id res chain seq x y z
N MET A 1 -17.11 12.08 26.83
CA MET A 1 -16.00 12.77 26.14
C MET A 1 -15.44 11.77 25.15
N THR A 2 -16.09 11.67 24.00
CA THR A 2 -15.75 10.69 22.96
C THR A 2 -14.59 11.30 22.19
N ALA A 3 -13.40 10.74 22.34
CA ALA A 3 -12.28 11.09 21.48
C ALA A 3 -12.63 10.62 20.08
N ASP A 4 -13.09 11.55 19.25
CA ASP A 4 -13.10 11.41 17.81
C ASP A 4 -11.63 11.29 17.41
N SER A 5 -11.16 10.06 17.20
CA SER A 5 -9.83 9.81 16.68
C SER A 5 -9.81 10.36 15.26
N GLU A 6 -9.37 11.61 15.12
CA GLU A 6 -8.98 12.19 13.85
C GLU A 6 -7.88 11.29 13.27
N THR A 7 -8.27 10.32 12.44
CA THR A 7 -7.37 9.63 11.52
C THR A 7 -6.85 10.73 10.60
N GLY A 8 -5.72 11.33 10.97
CA GLY A 8 -5.04 12.33 10.15
C GLY A 8 -4.77 11.76 8.76
N PRO A 9 -4.60 12.63 7.74
CA PRO A 9 -4.38 12.18 6.35
C PRO A 9 -3.24 11.17 6.24
N ASP A 10 -2.18 11.32 7.04
CA ASP A 10 -1.04 10.40 7.07
C ASP A 10 -1.41 8.97 7.49
N ALA A 11 -2.34 8.80 8.44
CA ALA A 11 -2.75 7.47 8.89
C ALA A 11 -3.57 6.74 7.81
N ALA A 12 -4.40 7.46 7.05
CA ALA A 12 -5.15 6.89 5.94
C ALA A 12 -4.23 6.47 4.78
N ASP A 13 -3.17 7.25 4.51
CA ASP A 13 -2.14 6.92 3.53
C ASP A 13 -1.28 5.73 3.98
N ASP A 14 -0.88 5.65 5.25
CA ASP A 14 -0.15 4.51 5.80
C ASP A 14 -0.97 3.21 5.73
N ASP A 15 -2.27 3.27 6.07
CA ASP A 15 -3.17 2.13 5.92
C ASP A 15 -3.35 1.70 4.46
N ARG A 16 -3.36 2.66 3.52
CA ARG A 16 -3.42 2.38 2.08
C ARG A 16 -2.13 1.68 1.64
N ARG A 17 -0.97 2.21 2.04
CA ARG A 17 0.35 1.66 1.75
C ARG A 17 0.51 0.23 2.27
N GLU A 18 0.10 -0.04 3.51
CA GLU A 18 0.12 -1.39 4.12
C GLU A 18 -0.72 -2.40 3.34
N ARG A 19 -1.93 -2.00 2.92
CA ARG A 19 -2.81 -2.87 2.13
C ARG A 19 -2.21 -3.23 0.77
N TYR A 20 -1.65 -2.26 0.06
CA TYR A 20 -1.00 -2.50 -1.23
C TYR A 20 0.25 -3.37 -1.08
N ALA A 21 1.10 -3.08 -0.09
CA ALA A 21 2.31 -3.87 0.14
C ALA A 21 1.99 -5.32 0.49
N THR A 22 0.99 -5.55 1.36
CA THR A 22 0.51 -6.88 1.73
C THR A 22 -0.05 -7.64 0.52
N ALA A 23 -0.86 -6.98 -0.32
CA ALA A 23 -1.43 -7.58 -1.52
C ALA A 23 -0.36 -7.96 -2.55
N LEU A 24 0.63 -7.08 -2.77
CA LEU A 24 1.78 -7.34 -3.64
C LEU A 24 2.61 -8.51 -3.12
N TYR A 25 2.87 -8.55 -1.82
CA TYR A 25 3.60 -9.65 -1.19
C TYR A 25 2.86 -10.98 -1.34
N ALA A 26 1.55 -11.00 -1.07
CA ALA A 26 0.75 -12.23 -1.20
C ALA A 26 0.73 -12.76 -2.65
N THR A 27 0.76 -11.86 -3.63
CA THR A 27 0.70 -12.21 -5.05
C THR A 27 2.07 -12.60 -5.63
N LEU A 28 3.13 -11.88 -5.26
CA LEU A 28 4.44 -11.95 -5.93
C LEU A 28 5.58 -12.45 -5.03
N GLY A 29 5.46 -12.31 -3.70
CA GLY A 29 6.56 -12.48 -2.75
C GLY A 29 6.47 -13.74 -1.88
N PHE A 30 5.27 -14.20 -1.55
CA PHE A 30 5.07 -15.25 -0.55
C PHE A 30 5.75 -16.58 -0.93
N SER A 31 5.71 -16.95 -2.22
CA SER A 31 6.34 -18.17 -2.71
C SER A 31 7.88 -18.14 -2.63
N ALA A 32 8.48 -16.96 -2.72
CA ALA A 32 9.93 -16.76 -2.68
C ALA A 32 10.44 -16.70 -1.22
N GLU A 33 9.71 -16.04 -0.32
CA GLU A 33 10.15 -15.85 1.06
C GLU A 33 9.73 -16.97 2.01
N ARG A 34 8.62 -17.68 1.74
CA ARG A 34 8.08 -18.78 2.57
C ARG A 34 7.79 -18.40 4.02
N HIS A 35 7.62 -17.11 4.31
CA HIS A 35 7.23 -16.59 5.62
C HIS A 35 5.92 -15.79 5.50
N PRO A 36 5.05 -15.79 6.52
CA PRO A 36 3.91 -14.88 6.52
C PRO A 36 4.40 -13.43 6.63
N TRP A 37 3.64 -12.49 6.05
CA TRP A 37 3.92 -11.04 6.08
C TRP A 37 4.24 -10.53 7.49
N ALA A 38 3.43 -10.98 8.47
CA ALA A 38 3.58 -10.63 9.88
C ALA A 38 4.91 -11.04 10.51
N SER A 39 5.64 -11.98 9.90
CA SER A 39 6.96 -12.45 10.36
C SER A 39 8.13 -11.84 9.58
N LEU A 40 7.88 -11.01 8.56
CA LEU A 40 8.95 -10.32 7.85
C LEU A 40 9.63 -9.29 8.76
N SER A 41 10.95 -9.18 8.63
CA SER A 41 11.69 -8.10 9.28
C SER A 41 11.30 -6.74 8.68
N PRO A 42 11.43 -5.64 9.45
CA PRO A 42 11.13 -4.30 8.94
C PRO A 42 11.85 -3.98 7.63
N ALA A 43 13.14 -4.31 7.53
CA ALA A 43 13.93 -4.09 6.31
C ALA A 43 13.38 -4.82 5.07
N ARG A 44 12.79 -6.00 5.24
CA ARG A 44 12.13 -6.72 4.12
C ARG A 44 10.80 -6.08 3.75
N ARG A 45 10.02 -5.63 4.74
CA ARG A 45 8.75 -4.92 4.47
C ARG A 45 8.98 -3.62 3.71
N GLU A 46 10.06 -2.89 3.97
CA GLU A 46 10.37 -1.65 3.23
C GLU A 46 10.54 -1.83 1.72
N VAL A 47 11.07 -2.98 1.28
CA VAL A 47 11.14 -3.30 -0.16
C VAL A 47 9.75 -3.39 -0.77
N TRP A 48 8.80 -3.97 -0.04
CA TRP A 48 7.42 -4.12 -0.48
C TRP A 48 6.64 -2.81 -0.38
N TYR A 49 6.92 -1.98 0.63
CA TYR A 49 6.35 -0.65 0.72
C TYR A 49 6.81 0.25 -0.44
N THR A 50 8.09 0.23 -0.78
CA THR A 50 8.60 0.99 -1.95
C THR A 50 7.89 0.58 -3.25
N ARG A 51 7.60 -0.72 -3.41
CA ARG A 51 6.82 -1.23 -4.55
C ARG A 51 5.36 -0.78 -4.49
N ALA A 52 4.76 -0.77 -3.30
CA ALA A 52 3.41 -0.28 -3.09
C ALA A 52 3.29 1.20 -3.47
N ASP A 53 4.25 2.03 -3.04
CA ASP A 53 4.29 3.45 -3.35
C ASP A 53 4.32 3.69 -4.87
N ALA A 54 5.15 2.93 -5.61
CA ALA A 54 5.21 3.00 -7.06
C ALA A 54 3.89 2.58 -7.74
N VAL A 55 3.25 1.50 -7.28
CA VAL A 55 1.98 1.03 -7.83
C VAL A 55 0.85 2.02 -7.56
N ILE A 56 0.81 2.61 -6.36
CA ILE A 56 -0.17 3.63 -5.98
C ILE A 56 -0.04 4.85 -6.90
N ALA A 57 1.19 5.35 -7.11
CA ALA A 57 1.43 6.51 -7.98
C ALA A 57 0.94 6.25 -9.42
N VAL A 58 1.28 5.09 -9.98
CA VAL A 58 0.83 4.71 -11.34
C VAL A 58 -0.70 4.59 -11.39
N ALA A 59 -1.32 3.93 -10.40
CA ALA A 59 -2.78 3.80 -10.35
C ALA A 59 -3.48 5.17 -10.27
N ASP A 60 -2.94 6.09 -9.48
CA ASP A 60 -3.48 7.44 -9.34
C ASP A 60 -3.36 8.24 -10.66
N GLU A 61 -2.24 8.09 -11.39
CA GLU A 61 -2.07 8.67 -12.74
C GLU A 61 -3.09 8.13 -13.74
N GLU A 62 -3.26 6.80 -13.80
CA GLU A 62 -4.21 6.14 -14.71
C GLU A 62 -5.67 6.52 -14.41
N ILE A 63 -6.05 6.60 -13.13
CA ILE A 63 -7.38 7.06 -12.73
C ILE A 63 -7.59 8.51 -13.13
N ALA A 64 -6.61 9.38 -12.91
CA ALA A 64 -6.69 10.79 -13.30
C ALA A 64 -6.84 10.97 -14.82
N GLU A 65 -6.15 10.14 -15.62
CA GLU A 65 -6.28 10.13 -17.08
C GLU A 65 -7.67 9.68 -17.54
N ALA A 66 -8.16 8.56 -16.98
CA ALA A 66 -9.49 8.05 -17.30
C ALA A 66 -10.58 9.08 -16.98
N LEU A 67 -10.46 9.77 -15.83
CA LEU A 67 -11.39 10.83 -15.45
C LEU A 67 -11.34 12.02 -16.42
N ARG A 68 -10.15 12.42 -16.89
CA ARG A 68 -10.00 13.50 -17.90
C ARG A 68 -10.61 13.14 -19.25
N THR A 69 -10.46 11.89 -19.67
CA THR A 69 -11.01 11.40 -20.95
C THR A 69 -12.54 11.24 -20.90
N SER A 70 -13.11 10.98 -19.72
CA SER A 70 -14.56 10.79 -19.53
C SER A 70 -15.39 12.10 -19.52
N ARG A 71 -14.75 13.27 -19.56
CA ARG A 71 -15.37 14.60 -19.48
C ARG A 71 -15.44 15.27 -20.84
#